data_AF-A0A6P2GVV2-F1
#
_entry.id   AF-A0A6P2GVV2-F1
#
_cell.length_a   1.000
_cell.length_b   1.000
_cell.length_c   1.000
_cell.angle_alpha   90.00
_cell.angle_beta   90.00
_cell.angle_gamma   90.00
#
_symmetry.space_group_name_H-M   'P 1'
#
loop_
_entity.id
_entity.type
_entity.pdbx_description
1 polymer ?
#
loop_
_entity_poly.entity_id
_entity_poly.type
_entity_poly.pdbx_seq_one_letter_code
_entity_poly.pdbx_strand_id
1 'polypeptide(L)'
;MCVAIGLLSACGKSDQPTTGKPESNTNAPRVSALPFIIEGASLSDMFQNNLKVAKVEVGITGGSPSQWTATSIAIAERVATFGADSVEVSVRRSDVTQSRGDRFREVAHAYYSPDPSHSVWDDKDKWKLLQADATHLSTQRDVSIYEEFSDLNQKLVDKGMDENVADQKAGAVIAKKYHLAKDWRLPIGNVLNDASRGKMNVDFAPANDGLAALDRCLNGKIVRMMTTCS
;
A
#
# COMPACT_ATOMS: atom_id res chain seq x y z
N MET A 1 18.43 36.82 51.06
CA MET A 1 17.67 35.63 51.48
C MET A 1 16.67 35.31 50.39
N CYS A 2 16.92 34.25 49.63
CA CYS A 2 16.01 33.66 48.63
C CYS A 2 15.02 32.73 49.33
N VAL A 3 13.74 32.71 48.89
CA VAL A 3 12.87 31.52 48.67
C VAL A 3 11.68 32.06 47.85
N ALA A 4 11.72 31.96 46.52
CA ALA A 4 11.15 30.90 45.67
C ALA A 4 9.62 31.00 45.48
N ILE A 5 9.23 31.52 44.31
CA ILE A 5 7.88 31.45 43.74
C ILE A 5 7.69 30.04 43.19
N GLY A 6 6.75 29.29 43.78
CA GLY A 6 6.39 27.95 43.33
C GLY A 6 5.55 28.00 42.05
N LEU A 7 6.22 27.89 40.91
CA LEU A 7 5.62 27.42 39.66
C LEU A 7 5.26 25.95 39.82
N LEU A 8 3.96 25.64 39.94
CA LEU A 8 3.45 24.28 39.81
C LEU A 8 3.43 23.88 38.33
N SER A 9 4.60 23.44 37.85
CA SER A 9 4.71 22.56 36.70
C SER A 9 4.41 21.14 37.16
N ALA A 10 3.21 20.63 36.85
CA ALA A 10 2.94 19.20 36.91
C ALA A 10 2.88 18.64 35.49
N CYS A 11 3.99 18.02 35.11
CA CYS A 11 4.18 17.23 33.92
C CYS A 11 3.24 16.01 33.90
N GLY A 12 2.82 15.64 32.68
CA GLY A 12 3.05 14.28 32.19
C GLY A 12 1.97 13.25 32.44
N LYS A 13 1.02 13.18 31.52
CA LYS A 13 0.76 11.92 30.79
C LYS A 13 0.69 12.25 29.30
N SER A 14 1.87 12.36 28.69
CA SER A 14 2.00 12.07 27.28
C SER A 14 1.88 10.55 27.20
N ASP A 15 0.73 10.04 26.78
CA ASP A 15 0.63 8.65 26.37
C ASP A 15 1.67 8.45 25.27
N GLN A 16 2.72 7.72 25.62
CA GLN A 16 3.76 7.33 24.67
C GLN A 16 3.06 6.58 23.54
N PRO A 17 3.33 6.91 22.27
CA PRO A 17 2.94 6.02 21.20
C PRO A 17 3.59 4.67 21.48
N THR A 18 2.78 3.63 21.60
CA THR A 18 3.21 2.23 21.65
C THR A 18 3.86 1.88 20.32
N THR A 19 5.10 2.35 20.12
CA THR A 19 5.96 1.91 19.03
C THR A 19 6.32 0.46 19.32
N GLY A 20 5.48 -0.47 18.88
CA GLY A 20 5.69 -1.90 19.03
C GLY A 20 7.04 -2.27 18.42
N LYS A 21 7.89 -2.95 19.20
CA LYS A 21 9.14 -3.52 18.69
C LYS A 21 8.83 -4.43 17.49
N PRO A 22 9.65 -4.42 16.42
CA PRO A 22 9.47 -5.32 15.28
C PRO A 22 9.26 -6.76 15.72
N GLU A 23 8.21 -7.40 15.20
CA GLU A 23 7.93 -8.80 15.53
C GLU A 23 9.04 -9.69 14.95
N SER A 24 9.59 -10.56 15.79
CA SER A 24 10.64 -11.52 15.42
C SER A 24 10.23 -12.92 15.84
N ASN A 25 10.30 -13.86 14.90
CA ASN A 25 10.04 -15.29 15.12
C ASN A 25 11.35 -16.04 14.86
N THR A 26 11.95 -16.61 15.90
CA THR A 26 13.27 -17.27 15.84
C THR A 26 13.36 -18.40 14.81
N ASN A 27 12.23 -18.99 14.42
CA ASN A 27 12.17 -20.10 13.47
C ASN A 27 11.81 -19.67 12.04
N ALA A 28 11.49 -18.40 11.82
CA ALA A 28 11.13 -17.89 10.49
C ALA A 28 12.38 -17.49 9.69
N PRO A 29 12.38 -17.71 8.35
CA PRO A 29 13.47 -17.23 7.50
C PRO A 29 13.58 -15.71 7.54
N ARG A 30 14.81 -15.21 7.42
CA ARG A 30 15.05 -13.77 7.21
C ARG A 30 14.78 -13.43 5.74
N VAL A 31 13.94 -12.43 5.50
CA VAL A 31 13.54 -11.96 4.18
C VAL A 31 13.84 -10.48 4.06
N SER A 32 14.61 -10.11 3.05
CA SER A 32 14.97 -8.73 2.79
C SER A 32 13.81 -7.92 2.25
N ALA A 33 13.53 -6.78 2.87
CA ALA A 33 12.77 -5.70 2.25
C ALA A 33 13.55 -5.14 1.06
N LEU A 34 12.85 -4.75 0.00
CA LEU A 34 13.45 -4.23 -1.22
C LEU A 34 13.72 -2.73 -1.10
N PRO A 35 14.73 -2.20 -1.80
CA PRO A 35 14.81 -0.78 -2.11
C PRO A 35 13.53 -0.33 -2.84
N PHE A 36 13.04 0.87 -2.51
CA PHE A 36 11.79 1.39 -3.08
C PHE A 36 11.85 2.90 -3.29
N ILE A 37 10.96 3.40 -4.14
CA ILE A 37 10.72 4.83 -4.39
C ILE A 37 9.32 5.16 -3.86
N ILE A 38 9.17 6.29 -3.18
CA ILE A 38 7.86 6.73 -2.67
C ILE A 38 7.06 7.35 -3.82
N GLU A 39 5.92 6.74 -4.17
CA GLU A 39 4.98 7.27 -5.16
C GLU A 39 3.96 8.20 -4.49
N GLY A 40 3.61 7.92 -3.24
CA GLY A 40 2.71 8.75 -2.45
C GLY A 40 2.83 8.43 -0.97
N ALA A 41 2.73 9.46 -0.12
CA ALA A 41 2.61 9.27 1.31
C ALA A 41 1.67 10.32 1.92
N SER A 42 0.94 9.92 2.95
CA SER A 42 0.09 10.79 3.75
C SER A 42 0.06 10.30 5.20
N LEU A 43 -0.13 11.24 6.13
CA LEU A 43 -0.42 10.99 7.54
C LEU A 43 -1.52 11.97 7.94
N SER A 44 -2.74 11.49 8.06
CA SER A 44 -3.93 12.32 8.26
C SER A 44 -4.54 12.08 9.62
N ASP A 45 -4.96 13.18 10.27
CA ASP A 45 -5.66 13.24 11.55
C ASP A 45 -7.17 13.53 11.39
N MET A 46 -7.69 13.48 10.16
CA MET A 46 -9.07 13.89 9.86
C MET A 46 -10.13 12.83 10.17
N PHE A 47 -9.73 11.67 10.69
CA PHE A 47 -10.66 10.58 10.95
C PHE A 47 -11.42 10.79 12.26
N GLN A 48 -12.63 10.22 12.34
CA GLN A 48 -13.44 10.28 13.55
C GLN A 48 -12.68 9.66 14.73
N ASN A 49 -12.97 10.11 15.96
CA ASN A 49 -12.35 9.64 17.20
C ASN A 49 -10.85 9.97 17.36
N ASN A 50 -10.36 11.02 16.69
CA ASN A 50 -8.95 11.45 16.72
C ASN A 50 -7.95 10.43 16.17
N LEU A 51 -8.42 9.50 15.32
CA LEU A 51 -7.59 8.49 14.68
C LEU A 51 -6.65 9.13 13.65
N LYS A 52 -5.38 8.69 13.68
CA LYS A 52 -4.38 9.03 12.69
C LYS A 52 -4.17 7.87 11.72
N VAL A 53 -4.42 8.13 10.44
CA VAL A 53 -4.25 7.14 9.39
C VAL A 53 -3.10 7.54 8.49
N ALA A 54 -2.17 6.63 8.28
CA ALA A 54 -1.14 6.78 7.28
C ALA A 54 -1.43 5.93 6.06
N LYS A 55 -1.20 6.49 4.87
CA LYS A 55 -1.23 5.75 3.61
C LYS A 55 0.08 5.96 2.88
N VAL A 56 0.70 4.88 2.45
CA VAL A 56 1.96 4.91 1.70
C VAL A 56 1.86 4.04 0.46
N GLU A 57 2.30 4.60 -0.66
CA GLU A 57 2.39 3.94 -1.95
C GLU A 57 3.83 4.00 -2.42
N VAL A 58 4.40 2.85 -2.79
CA VAL A 58 5.80 2.77 -3.22
C VAL A 58 5.95 1.96 -4.49
N GLY A 59 6.92 2.36 -5.31
CA GLY A 59 7.39 1.63 -6.48
C GLY A 59 8.63 0.80 -6.16
N ILE A 60 8.67 -0.45 -6.62
CA ILE A 60 9.81 -1.37 -6.51
C ILE A 60 10.19 -1.96 -7.87
N THR A 61 11.42 -2.47 -7.95
CA THR A 61 11.91 -3.21 -9.12
C THR A 61 12.26 -4.64 -8.73
N GLY A 62 11.63 -5.62 -9.40
CA GLY A 62 11.90 -7.04 -9.19
C GLY A 62 11.47 -7.57 -7.82
N GLY A 63 12.19 -8.58 -7.33
CA GLY A 63 11.91 -9.26 -6.06
C GLY A 63 10.94 -10.44 -6.18
N SER A 64 10.93 -11.25 -5.13
CA SER A 64 10.01 -12.38 -4.94
C SER A 64 8.79 -11.97 -4.10
N PRO A 65 7.71 -12.78 -4.10
CA PRO A 65 6.53 -12.49 -3.28
C PRO A 65 6.87 -12.16 -1.83
N SER A 66 7.68 -13.00 -1.17
CA SER A 66 8.06 -12.78 0.22
C SER A 66 8.79 -11.47 0.43
N GLN A 67 9.62 -11.03 -0.51
CA GLN A 67 10.31 -9.74 -0.46
C GLN A 67 9.34 -8.57 -0.64
N TRP A 68 8.32 -8.69 -1.50
CA TRP A 68 7.27 -7.66 -1.63
C TRP A 68 6.53 -7.45 -0.31
N THR A 69 6.14 -8.55 0.34
CA THR A 69 5.50 -8.53 1.66
C THR A 69 6.44 -8.03 2.76
N ALA A 70 7.71 -8.44 2.76
CA ALA A 70 8.70 -7.92 3.69
C ALA A 70 8.87 -6.39 3.54
N THR A 71 8.79 -5.89 2.30
CA THR A 71 8.83 -4.45 2.00
C THR A 71 7.63 -3.71 2.57
N SER A 72 6.40 -4.22 2.38
CA SER A 72 5.20 -3.59 2.94
C SER A 72 5.20 -3.58 4.47
N ILE A 73 5.67 -4.67 5.10
CA ILE A 73 5.86 -4.75 6.56
C ILE A 73 6.88 -3.70 7.02
N ALA A 74 8.03 -3.61 6.35
CA ALA A 74 9.09 -2.68 6.74
C ALA A 74 8.61 -1.22 6.75
N ILE A 75 7.85 -0.84 5.73
CA ILE A 75 7.23 0.48 5.62
C ILE A 75 6.18 0.67 6.70
N ALA A 76 5.27 -0.29 6.88
CA ALA A 76 4.18 -0.18 7.85
C ALA A 76 4.71 -0.01 9.29
N GLU A 77 5.69 -0.82 9.69
CA GLU A 77 6.32 -0.73 11.01
C GLU A 77 7.06 0.60 11.17
N ARG A 78 7.73 1.10 10.12
CA ARG A 78 8.40 2.40 10.18
C ARG A 78 7.40 3.55 10.33
N VAL A 79 6.34 3.56 9.53
CA VAL A 79 5.35 4.63 9.53
C VAL A 79 4.52 4.67 10.81
N ALA A 80 4.26 3.52 11.43
CA ALA A 80 3.63 3.47 12.75
C ALA A 80 4.42 4.25 13.81
N THR A 81 5.75 4.40 13.66
CA THR A 81 6.56 5.20 14.59
C THR A 81 6.25 6.71 14.55
N PHE A 82 5.53 7.18 13.54
CA PHE A 82 5.02 8.56 13.47
C PHE A 82 3.70 8.77 14.23
N GLY A 83 3.24 7.75 14.96
CA GLY A 83 2.01 7.78 15.75
C GLY A 83 0.75 7.60 14.91
N ALA A 84 0.84 6.83 13.82
CA ALA A 84 -0.32 6.39 13.07
C ALA A 84 -0.99 5.23 13.81
N ASP A 85 -2.30 5.33 13.99
CA ASP A 85 -3.15 4.31 14.61
C ASP A 85 -3.56 3.23 13.61
N SER A 86 -3.56 3.60 12.33
CA SER A 86 -3.83 2.70 11.21
C SER A 86 -2.90 3.03 10.05
N VAL A 87 -2.26 2.01 9.47
CA VAL A 87 -1.33 2.17 8.36
C VAL A 87 -1.77 1.30 7.19
N GLU A 88 -1.86 1.90 6.01
CA GLU A 88 -2.10 1.26 4.73
C GLU A 88 -0.85 1.40 3.86
N VAL A 89 -0.34 0.29 3.32
CA VAL A 89 0.83 0.29 2.43
C VAL A 89 0.52 -0.48 1.16
N SER A 90 0.69 0.17 0.01
CA SER A 90 0.64 -0.44 -1.32
C SER A 90 2.04 -0.49 -1.93
N VAL A 91 2.50 -1.69 -2.31
CA VAL A 91 3.78 -1.92 -2.99
C VAL A 91 3.50 -2.28 -4.45
N ARG A 92 4.07 -1.50 -5.37
CA ARG A 92 3.78 -1.54 -6.80
C ARG A 92 5.02 -1.79 -7.62
N ARG A 93 4.85 -2.51 -8.72
CA ARG A 93 5.88 -2.70 -9.73
C ARG A 93 6.12 -1.42 -10.52
N SER A 94 7.37 -0.96 -10.55
CA SER A 94 7.80 0.21 -11.33
C SER A 94 8.02 -0.11 -12.81
N ASP A 95 8.18 -1.38 -13.18
CA ASP A 95 8.40 -1.82 -14.55
C ASP A 95 7.12 -1.91 -15.40
N VAL A 96 5.94 -1.83 -14.75
CA VAL A 96 4.63 -1.76 -15.39
C VAL A 96 4.09 -0.35 -15.21
N THR A 97 3.68 0.30 -16.30
CA THR A 97 3.04 1.62 -16.27
C THR A 97 1.54 1.48 -16.46
N GLN A 98 0.78 2.26 -15.70
CA GLN A 98 -0.69 2.27 -15.71
C GLN A 98 -1.16 3.72 -15.56
N SER A 99 -2.10 4.14 -16.40
CA SER A 99 -2.63 5.50 -16.43
C SER A 99 -3.82 5.70 -15.48
N ARG A 100 -4.53 4.62 -15.11
CA ARG A 100 -5.70 4.66 -14.23
C ARG A 100 -5.72 3.51 -13.23
N GLY A 101 -5.75 3.85 -11.94
CA GLY A 101 -5.72 2.87 -10.85
C GLY A 101 -4.39 2.10 -10.80
N ASP A 102 -4.30 1.15 -9.88
CA ASP A 102 -2.99 0.53 -9.54
C ASP A 102 -3.00 -1.00 -9.48
N ARG A 103 -4.15 -1.63 -9.73
CA ARG A 103 -4.35 -3.07 -9.54
C ARG A 103 -3.41 -3.96 -10.36
N PHE A 104 -2.94 -3.50 -11.51
CA PHE A 104 -2.01 -4.30 -12.35
C PHE A 104 -0.57 -4.20 -11.85
N ARG A 105 -0.24 -3.12 -11.14
CA ARG A 105 1.09 -2.87 -10.61
C ARG A 105 1.24 -3.38 -9.18
N GLU A 106 0.17 -3.37 -8.39
CA GLU A 106 0.19 -3.76 -7.00
C GLU A 106 0.56 -5.24 -6.83
N VAL A 107 1.57 -5.49 -5.99
CA VAL A 107 2.11 -6.83 -5.72
C VAL A 107 2.15 -7.20 -4.24
N ALA A 108 2.05 -6.21 -3.36
CA ALA A 108 1.77 -6.44 -1.96
C ALA A 108 0.94 -5.29 -1.40
N HIS A 109 0.07 -5.61 -0.45
CA HIS A 109 -0.73 -4.64 0.29
C HIS A 109 -0.70 -5.00 1.77
N ALA A 110 -0.59 -4.01 2.65
CA ALA A 110 -0.62 -4.22 4.09
C ALA A 110 -1.57 -3.24 4.77
N TYR A 111 -2.47 -3.77 5.59
CA TYR A 111 -3.13 -3.01 6.64
C TYR A 111 -2.48 -3.40 7.97
N TYR A 112 -2.02 -2.40 8.71
CA TYR A 112 -1.39 -2.55 10.00
C TYR A 112 -2.09 -1.67 11.05
N SER A 113 -2.47 -2.29 12.16
CA SER A 113 -3.04 -1.62 13.34
C SER A 113 -2.09 -1.85 14.52
N PRO A 114 -1.22 -0.88 14.88
CA PRO A 114 -0.36 -1.02 16.05
C PRO A 114 -1.15 -1.33 17.33
N ASP A 115 -2.33 -0.71 17.47
CA ASP A 115 -3.38 -1.04 18.42
C ASP A 115 -4.68 -1.41 17.67
N PRO A 116 -5.04 -2.70 17.57
CA PRO A 116 -6.26 -3.10 16.87
C PRO A 116 -7.57 -2.64 17.52
N SER A 117 -7.52 -2.21 18.79
CA SER A 117 -8.68 -1.62 19.46
C SER A 117 -8.87 -0.13 19.14
N HIS A 118 -7.85 0.50 18.56
CA HIS A 118 -7.82 1.90 18.17
C HIS A 118 -7.39 1.99 16.71
N SER A 119 -8.23 1.48 15.80
CA SER A 119 -7.96 1.46 14.36
C SER A 119 -9.22 1.77 13.57
N VAL A 120 -9.06 2.31 12.36
CA VAL A 120 -10.14 2.48 11.38
C VAL A 120 -10.50 1.17 10.66
N TRP A 121 -9.75 0.09 10.86
CA TRP A 121 -10.00 -1.22 10.24
C TRP A 121 -11.01 -2.03 11.06
N ASP A 122 -12.06 -2.53 10.40
CA ASP A 122 -13.19 -3.21 11.06
C ASP A 122 -12.84 -4.61 11.59
N ASP A 123 -11.81 -5.26 11.05
CA ASP A 123 -11.44 -6.64 11.36
C ASP A 123 -10.78 -6.81 12.73
N LYS A 124 -10.33 -5.71 13.37
CA LYS A 124 -9.58 -5.69 14.63
C LYS A 124 -8.34 -6.59 14.61
N ASP A 125 -7.84 -6.89 13.42
CA ASP A 125 -6.60 -7.63 13.26
C ASP A 125 -5.42 -6.66 13.32
N LYS A 126 -4.31 -7.12 13.92
CA LYS A 126 -3.07 -6.35 13.93
C LYS A 126 -2.49 -6.23 12.53
N TRP A 127 -2.57 -7.30 11.74
CA TRP A 127 -1.99 -7.39 10.41
C TRP A 127 -2.97 -8.04 9.45
N LYS A 128 -3.25 -7.35 8.35
CA LYS A 128 -3.74 -7.97 7.11
C LYS A 128 -2.69 -7.77 6.03
N LEU A 129 -2.07 -8.86 5.60
CA LEU A 129 -1.05 -8.85 4.56
C LEU A 129 -1.57 -9.56 3.33
N LEU A 130 -1.46 -8.90 2.19
CA LEU A 130 -1.86 -9.41 0.89
C LEU A 130 -0.65 -9.41 -0.04
N GLN A 131 -0.56 -10.42 -0.90
CA GLN A 131 0.59 -10.66 -1.77
C GLN A 131 0.15 -11.25 -3.11
N ALA A 132 0.67 -10.73 -4.21
CA ALA A 132 0.43 -11.26 -5.54
C ALA A 132 1.15 -12.60 -5.75
N ASP A 133 0.54 -13.47 -6.56
CA ASP A 133 1.20 -14.65 -7.08
C ASP A 133 2.18 -14.27 -8.20
N ALA A 134 3.47 -14.55 -8.01
CA ALA A 134 4.52 -14.25 -8.98
C ALA A 134 4.33 -14.95 -10.34
N THR A 135 3.58 -16.05 -10.39
CA THR A 135 3.32 -16.81 -11.63
C THR A 135 2.19 -16.22 -12.48
N HIS A 136 1.37 -15.35 -11.90
CA HIS A 136 0.18 -14.76 -12.53
C HIS A 136 0.23 -13.22 -12.51
N LEU A 137 1.44 -12.64 -12.54
CA LEU A 137 1.58 -11.20 -12.58
C LEU A 137 1.12 -10.64 -13.92
N SER A 138 0.39 -9.53 -13.84
CA SER A 138 0.00 -8.73 -14.98
C SER A 138 1.22 -8.24 -15.74
N THR A 139 1.07 -8.21 -17.06
CA THR A 139 2.04 -7.67 -18.01
C THR A 139 1.62 -6.29 -18.49
N GLN A 140 2.55 -5.55 -19.12
CA GLN A 140 2.20 -4.29 -19.78
C GLN A 140 1.11 -4.49 -20.86
N ARG A 141 1.08 -5.66 -21.50
CA ARG A 141 0.04 -6.00 -22.48
C ARG A 141 -1.35 -6.08 -21.84
N ASP A 142 -1.45 -6.64 -20.63
CA ASP A 142 -2.71 -6.75 -19.91
C ASP A 142 -3.26 -5.37 -19.54
N VAL A 143 -2.38 -4.46 -19.11
CA VAL A 143 -2.74 -3.05 -18.86
C VAL A 143 -3.28 -2.41 -20.13
N SER A 144 -2.56 -2.53 -21.26
CA SER A 144 -3.00 -1.94 -22.52
C SER A 144 -4.34 -2.49 -23.00
N ILE A 145 -4.59 -3.80 -22.84
CA ILE A 145 -5.90 -4.42 -23.15
C ILE A 145 -6.99 -3.80 -22.29
N TYR A 146 -6.76 -3.66 -20.98
CA TYR A 146 -7.74 -3.13 -20.05
C TYR A 146 -8.05 -1.65 -20.29
N GLU A 147 -7.03 -0.82 -20.49
CA GLU A 147 -7.20 0.62 -20.69
C GLU A 147 -7.92 0.90 -22.01
N GLU A 148 -7.52 0.25 -23.10
CA GLU A 148 -8.18 0.42 -24.38
C GLU A 148 -9.63 -0.13 -24.37
N PHE A 149 -9.88 -1.24 -23.68
CA PHE A 149 -11.23 -1.72 -23.46
C PHE A 149 -12.08 -0.69 -22.72
N SER A 150 -11.56 -0.16 -21.61
CA SER A 150 -12.28 0.79 -20.76
C SER A 150 -12.59 2.08 -21.49
N ASP A 151 -11.63 2.63 -22.24
CA ASP A 151 -11.82 3.84 -23.05
C ASP A 151 -12.84 3.64 -24.17
N LEU A 152 -12.81 2.48 -24.84
CA LEU A 152 -13.76 2.17 -25.89
C LEU A 152 -15.16 1.94 -25.33
N ASN A 153 -15.28 1.18 -24.23
CA ASN A 153 -16.55 0.94 -23.57
C ASN A 153 -17.19 2.27 -23.14
N GLN A 154 -16.47 3.11 -22.40
CA GLN A 154 -16.97 4.41 -21.94
C GLN A 154 -17.45 5.26 -23.12
N LYS A 155 -16.66 5.32 -24.20
CA LYS A 155 -17.02 6.06 -25.41
C LYS A 155 -18.29 5.54 -26.09
N LEU A 156 -18.59 4.24 -25.98
CA LEU A 156 -19.82 3.66 -26.51
C LEU A 156 -21.02 4.00 -25.62
N VAL A 157 -20.86 3.89 -24.30
CA VAL A 157 -21.88 4.27 -23.31
C VAL A 157 -22.23 5.75 -23.42
N ASP A 158 -21.23 6.63 -23.53
CA ASP A 158 -21.42 8.09 -23.70
C ASP A 158 -22.21 8.45 -24.96
N LYS A 159 -22.28 7.54 -25.94
CA LYS A 159 -23.09 7.70 -27.17
C LYS A 159 -24.51 7.15 -27.02
N GLY A 160 -24.92 6.79 -25.81
CA GLY A 160 -26.24 6.25 -25.51
C GLY A 160 -26.39 4.75 -25.78
N MET A 161 -25.30 4.00 -25.88
CA MET A 161 -25.36 2.54 -25.97
C MET A 161 -25.62 1.94 -24.58
N ASP A 162 -26.46 0.91 -24.51
CA ASP A 162 -26.61 0.08 -23.31
C ASP A 162 -25.27 -0.51 -22.86
N GLU A 163 -25.01 -0.54 -21.56
CA GLU A 163 -23.73 -0.95 -20.98
C GLU A 163 -23.33 -2.38 -21.40
N ASN A 164 -24.26 -3.33 -21.41
CA ASN A 164 -23.96 -4.71 -21.79
C ASN A 164 -23.63 -4.81 -23.28
N VAL A 165 -24.33 -4.06 -24.12
CA VAL A 165 -24.06 -4.00 -25.56
C VAL A 165 -22.72 -3.32 -25.83
N ALA A 166 -22.39 -2.27 -25.08
CA ALA A 166 -21.11 -1.58 -25.15
C ALA A 166 -19.95 -2.52 -24.77
N ASP A 167 -20.10 -3.28 -23.69
CA ASP A 167 -19.13 -4.28 -23.22
C ASP A 167 -18.85 -5.35 -24.27
N GLN A 168 -19.90 -5.95 -24.83
CA GLN A 168 -19.75 -6.98 -25.86
C GLN A 168 -19.05 -6.42 -27.10
N LYS A 169 -19.40 -5.19 -27.50
CA LYS A 169 -18.81 -4.54 -28.67
C LYS A 169 -17.36 -4.14 -28.45
N ALA A 170 -17.04 -3.53 -27.31
CA ALA A 170 -15.67 -3.22 -26.93
C ALA A 170 -14.83 -4.50 -26.85
N GLY A 171 -15.37 -5.53 -26.19
CA GLY A 171 -14.73 -6.84 -26.09
C GLY A 171 -14.41 -7.45 -27.45
N ALA A 172 -15.34 -7.45 -28.41
CA ALA A 172 -15.09 -7.98 -29.75
C ALA A 172 -13.99 -7.21 -30.50
N VAL A 173 -13.96 -5.87 -30.37
CA VAL A 173 -12.93 -5.03 -31.00
C VAL A 173 -11.56 -5.31 -30.40
N ILE A 174 -11.47 -5.39 -29.07
CA ILE A 174 -10.22 -5.66 -28.35
C ILE A 174 -9.72 -7.08 -28.64
N ALA A 175 -10.60 -8.08 -28.61
CA ALA A 175 -10.27 -9.46 -28.97
C ALA A 175 -9.64 -9.56 -30.37
N LYS A 176 -10.22 -8.85 -31.34
CA LYS A 176 -9.70 -8.79 -32.70
C LYS A 176 -8.35 -8.09 -32.78
N LYS A 177 -8.21 -6.92 -32.12
CA LYS A 177 -6.97 -6.12 -32.15
C LYS A 177 -5.78 -6.85 -31.53
N TYR A 178 -6.02 -7.55 -30.43
CA TYR A 178 -4.97 -8.25 -29.68
C TYR A 178 -4.84 -9.74 -30.04
N HIS A 179 -5.58 -10.22 -31.04
CA HIS A 179 -5.59 -11.63 -31.46
C HIS A 179 -5.82 -12.59 -30.28
N LEU A 180 -6.79 -12.26 -29.43
CA LEU A 180 -7.08 -13.01 -28.21
C LEU A 180 -7.81 -14.32 -28.53
N ALA A 181 -7.65 -15.31 -27.66
CA ALA A 181 -8.37 -16.58 -27.74
C ALA A 181 -9.89 -16.37 -27.64
N LYS A 182 -10.69 -17.32 -28.12
CA LYS A 182 -12.16 -17.18 -28.16
C LYS A 182 -12.78 -17.04 -26.76
N ASP A 183 -12.17 -17.66 -25.77
CA ASP A 183 -12.58 -17.70 -24.37
C ASP A 183 -11.84 -16.69 -23.49
N TRP A 184 -11.17 -15.71 -24.10
CA TRP A 184 -10.46 -14.66 -23.36
C TRP A 184 -11.36 -13.94 -22.36
N ARG A 185 -10.74 -13.45 -21.28
CA ARG A 185 -11.37 -12.61 -20.28
C ARG A 185 -10.61 -11.30 -20.18
N LEU A 186 -11.34 -10.22 -19.89
CA LEU A 186 -10.73 -8.93 -19.61
C LEU A 186 -9.79 -9.07 -18.40
N PRO A 187 -8.50 -8.72 -18.51
CA PRO A 187 -7.62 -8.65 -17.36
C PRO A 187 -8.15 -7.64 -16.33
N ILE A 188 -8.08 -7.97 -15.05
CA ILE A 188 -8.61 -7.13 -13.96
C ILE A 188 -7.56 -6.70 -12.92
N GLY A 189 -6.28 -6.97 -13.22
CA GLY A 189 -5.14 -6.71 -12.35
C GLY A 189 -4.64 -7.97 -11.63
N ASN A 190 -3.66 -7.77 -10.75
CA ASN A 190 -3.08 -8.86 -9.95
C ASN A 190 -4.07 -9.29 -8.87
N VAL A 191 -4.20 -10.60 -8.69
CA VAL A 191 -4.92 -11.17 -7.55
C VAL A 191 -3.97 -11.22 -6.36
N LEU A 192 -4.38 -10.60 -5.26
CA LEU A 192 -3.62 -10.66 -4.00
C LEU A 192 -4.22 -11.71 -3.07
N ASN A 193 -3.37 -12.58 -2.55
CA ASN A 193 -3.73 -13.64 -1.61
C ASN A 193 -3.21 -13.32 -0.21
N ASP A 194 -3.81 -13.95 0.80
CA ASP A 194 -3.40 -13.77 2.20
C ASP A 194 -1.96 -14.25 2.45
N ALA A 195 -1.16 -13.36 3.03
CA ALA A 195 0.16 -13.63 3.55
C ALA A 195 0.15 -13.56 5.09
N SER A 196 1.16 -14.13 5.74
CA SER A 196 1.23 -14.17 7.20
C SER A 196 2.50 -13.50 7.71
N ARG A 197 2.34 -12.56 8.65
CA ARG A 197 3.45 -11.82 9.28
C ARG A 197 4.43 -12.74 10.00
N GLY A 198 3.92 -13.81 10.62
CA GLY A 198 4.71 -14.76 11.41
C GLY A 198 5.59 -15.71 10.60
N LYS A 199 5.45 -15.73 9.26
CA LYS A 199 6.23 -16.59 8.35
C LYS A 199 7.60 -16.02 7.97
N MET A 200 7.94 -14.79 8.37
CA MET A 200 9.23 -14.18 8.03
C MET A 200 9.73 -13.23 9.12
N ASN A 201 11.06 -13.13 9.21
CA ASN A 201 11.75 -12.03 9.87
C ASN A 201 12.18 -11.02 8.82
N VAL A 202 11.78 -9.76 8.96
CA VAL A 202 12.11 -8.74 7.96
C VAL A 202 13.52 -8.20 8.19
N ASP A 203 14.33 -8.20 7.14
CA ASP A 203 15.59 -7.48 7.08
C ASP A 203 15.37 -6.13 6.39
N PHE A 204 15.46 -5.06 7.18
CA PHE A 204 15.17 -3.69 6.78
C PHE A 204 16.34 -3.03 6.05
N ALA A 205 17.56 -3.57 6.20
CA ALA A 205 18.78 -2.90 5.77
C ALA A 205 18.76 -2.46 4.29
N PRO A 206 18.27 -3.29 3.33
CA PRO A 206 18.25 -2.88 1.92
C PRO A 206 17.21 -1.80 1.60
N ALA A 207 16.22 -1.59 2.47
CA ALA A 207 15.18 -0.58 2.29
C ALA A 207 15.48 0.75 3.00
N ASN A 208 16.62 0.85 3.71
CA ASN A 208 16.94 1.96 4.61
C ASN A 208 16.85 3.35 3.95
N ASP A 209 17.30 3.51 2.72
CA ASP A 209 17.26 4.82 2.03
C ASP A 209 15.82 5.29 1.81
N GLY A 210 14.93 4.38 1.39
CA GLY A 210 13.51 4.66 1.24
C GLY A 210 12.81 4.93 2.58
N LEU A 211 13.17 4.18 3.62
CA LEU A 211 12.66 4.40 4.98
C LEU A 211 13.10 5.76 5.55
N ALA A 212 14.35 6.16 5.31
CA ALA A 212 14.86 7.48 5.69
C ALA A 212 14.19 8.61 4.89
N ALA A 213 13.78 8.37 3.64
CA ALA A 213 12.99 9.31 2.87
C ALA A 213 11.58 9.49 3.45
N LEU A 214 10.94 8.41 3.91
CA LEU A 214 9.65 8.49 4.61
C LEU A 214 9.75 9.31 5.89
N ASP A 215 10.84 9.19 6.65
CA ASP A 215 11.06 10.03 7.85
C ASP A 215 11.05 11.52 7.50
N ARG A 216 11.74 11.93 6.44
CA ARG A 216 11.75 13.33 6.00
C ARG A 216 10.36 13.80 5.58
N CYS A 217 9.57 12.88 5.02
CA CYS A 217 8.25 13.19 4.48
C CYS A 217 7.17 13.31 5.56
N LEU A 218 7.17 12.41 6.56
CA LEU A 218 6.05 12.25 7.50
C LEU A 218 6.40 12.59 8.96
N ASN A 219 7.67 12.56 9.36
CA ASN A 219 8.02 12.74 10.77
C ASN A 219 7.61 14.12 11.29
N GLY A 220 6.75 14.13 12.32
CA GLY A 220 6.20 15.36 12.91
C GLY A 220 5.27 16.17 12.00
N LYS A 221 4.82 15.61 10.86
CA LYS A 221 4.01 16.30 9.86
C LYS A 221 2.68 15.61 9.66
N ILE A 222 1.59 16.39 9.71
CA ILE A 222 0.29 15.95 9.21
C ILE A 222 0.21 16.32 7.73
N VAL A 223 0.11 15.30 6.89
CA VAL A 223 0.03 15.41 5.43
C VAL A 223 -1.32 14.84 5.01
N ARG A 224 -2.33 15.72 4.91
CA ARG A 224 -3.75 15.35 4.75
C ARG A 224 -4.14 14.90 3.34
N MET A 225 -3.26 15.11 2.37
CA MET A 225 -3.42 14.68 0.98
C MET A 225 -2.22 13.84 0.59
N MET A 226 -2.39 12.89 -0.32
CA MET A 226 -1.27 12.08 -0.79
C MET A 226 -0.28 12.96 -1.56
N THR A 227 0.99 12.93 -1.15
CA THR A 227 2.05 13.72 -1.76
C THR A 227 3.24 12.85 -2.12
N THR A 228 3.94 13.19 -3.20
CA THR A 228 5.23 12.60 -3.53
C THR A 228 6.29 13.08 -2.52
N CYS A 229 7.24 12.20 -2.19
CA CYS A 229 8.35 12.52 -1.29
C CYS A 229 9.65 12.54 -2.09
N SER A 230 10.46 13.60 -1.95
CA SER A 230 11.78 13.75 -2.60
C SER A 230 12.91 13.53 -1.60
#